data_AF-A0AAD7GF36-F1
#
_entry.id   AF-A0AAD7GF36-F1
#
_cell.length_a   1.000
_cell.length_b   1.000
_cell.length_c   1.000
_cell.angle_alpha   90.00
_cell.angle_beta   90.00
_cell.angle_gamma   90.00
#
_symmetry.space_group_name_H-M   'P 1'
#
loop_
_entity.id
_entity.type
_entity.pdbx_description
1 polymer ?
#
loop_
_entity_poly.entity_id
_entity_poly.type
_entity_poly.pdbx_seq_one_letter_code
_entity_poly.pdbx_strand_id
1 'polypeptide(L)'
;MSNECEGLHPDTIEKYYGVAGEARVGQPGAGNPPNEDDAPGLINRIGVDQEPQVRHAAIEVPDHRNPFLEDSAAESRFFSVLSEVVKQEITPAGYGLLVEEWGEDGYPDVEILQAGKQMKTNIRVSLAHPIWAQRAELWVQGLSVLSHFNYT
;
A
#
# COMPACT_ATOMS: atom_id res chain seq x y z
N MET A 1 35.39 2.43 10.74
CA MET A 1 35.06 0.99 10.69
C MET A 1 33.95 0.78 11.70
N SER A 2 32.69 0.88 11.26
CA SER A 2 31.53 0.80 12.15
C SER A 2 31.20 -0.67 12.39
N ASN A 3 30.95 -1.01 13.66
CA ASN A 3 30.75 -2.38 14.11
C ASN A 3 29.37 -2.89 13.64
N GLU A 4 29.35 -3.61 12.52
CA GLU A 4 28.13 -4.13 11.86
C GLU A 4 27.39 -5.21 12.68
N CYS A 5 27.86 -5.50 13.89
CA CYS A 5 27.34 -6.57 14.75
C CYS A 5 26.50 -6.07 15.95
N GLU A 6 26.17 -4.78 16.02
CA GLU A 6 25.43 -4.24 17.16
C GLU A 6 23.95 -4.68 17.12
N GLY A 7 23.56 -5.56 18.06
CA GLY A 7 22.20 -6.10 18.20
C GLY A 7 21.98 -7.52 17.68
N LEU A 8 23.01 -8.16 17.12
CA LEU A 8 22.94 -9.57 16.71
C LEU A 8 23.26 -10.48 17.90
N HIS A 9 22.42 -11.49 18.13
CA HIS A 9 22.67 -12.52 19.13
C HIS A 9 23.96 -13.29 18.76
N PRO A 10 24.88 -13.56 19.71
CA PRO A 10 26.17 -14.19 19.43
C PRO A 10 26.04 -15.49 18.60
N ASP A 11 25.03 -16.30 18.92
CA ASP A 11 24.75 -17.56 18.23
C ASP A 11 24.36 -17.37 16.76
N THR A 12 23.81 -16.21 16.39
CA THR A 12 23.49 -15.85 15.00
C THR A 12 24.76 -15.50 14.24
N ILE A 13 25.71 -14.84 14.90
CA ILE A 13 27.03 -14.55 14.32
C ILE A 13 27.80 -15.86 14.15
N GLU A 14 27.77 -16.75 15.13
CA GLU A 14 28.45 -18.05 15.05
C GLU A 14 27.87 -18.96 13.96
N LYS A 15 26.55 -18.95 13.78
CA LYS A 15 25.87 -19.78 12.76
C LYS A 15 26.20 -19.38 11.31
N TYR A 16 26.43 -18.10 11.05
CA TYR A 16 26.64 -17.57 9.69
C TYR A 16 28.08 -17.12 9.40
N TYR A 17 28.85 -16.81 10.44
CA TYR A 17 30.22 -16.30 10.36
C TYR A 17 31.20 -17.02 11.31
N GLY A 18 30.76 -18.08 12.01
CA GLY A 18 31.61 -18.84 12.92
C GLY A 18 32.83 -19.43 12.22
N VAL A 19 34.01 -19.17 12.80
CA VAL A 19 35.35 -19.55 12.31
C VAL A 19 35.65 -21.04 12.57
N ALA A 20 34.63 -21.89 12.68
CA ALA A 20 34.77 -23.34 12.85
C ALA A 20 34.21 -24.09 11.64
N GLY A 21 34.78 -23.82 10.47
CA GLY A 21 34.51 -24.55 9.24
C GLY A 21 35.61 -24.23 8.23
N GLU A 22 36.26 -25.28 7.71
CA GLU A 22 37.52 -25.26 6.95
C GLU A 22 37.71 -24.07 6.00
N ALA A 23 38.89 -23.46 6.10
CA ALA A 23 39.35 -22.37 5.25
C ALA A 23 39.28 -22.76 3.77
N ARG A 24 38.29 -22.21 3.05
CA ARG A 24 38.32 -22.17 1.59
C ARG A 24 39.23 -21.02 1.15
N VAL A 25 40.47 -21.39 0.82
CA VAL A 25 41.45 -20.54 0.16
C VAL A 25 40.89 -20.09 -1.20
N GLY A 26 40.77 -18.78 -1.41
CA GLY A 26 40.54 -18.19 -2.74
C GLY A 26 39.42 -17.15 -2.81
N GLN A 27 39.76 -15.87 -2.63
CA GLN A 27 39.01 -14.72 -3.16
C GLN A 27 39.10 -14.68 -4.71
N PRO A 28 38.19 -14.02 -5.48
CA PRO A 28 37.80 -12.60 -5.32
C PRO A 28 36.29 -12.32 -5.60
N GLY A 29 35.72 -11.21 -5.12
CA GLY A 29 35.62 -9.96 -5.90
C GLY A 29 34.44 -10.00 -6.89
N ALA A 30 33.47 -9.09 -6.70
CA ALA A 30 32.37 -8.73 -7.61
C ALA A 30 32.13 -9.68 -8.81
N GLY A 31 31.50 -10.82 -8.55
CA GLY A 31 31.14 -11.80 -9.56
C GLY A 31 29.84 -12.48 -9.17
N ASN A 32 28.80 -12.23 -9.96
CA ASN A 32 27.53 -12.94 -9.92
C ASN A 32 27.79 -14.46 -10.04
N PRO A 33 27.44 -15.31 -9.05
CA PRO A 33 27.54 -16.75 -9.27
C PRO A 33 26.45 -17.18 -10.27
N PRO A 34 26.80 -17.97 -11.30
CA PRO A 34 25.84 -18.48 -12.25
C PRO A 34 25.10 -19.67 -11.63
N ASN A 35 23.86 -19.42 -11.19
CA ASN A 35 22.66 -20.26 -11.33
C ASN A 35 21.64 -19.77 -10.28
N GLU A 36 20.75 -18.89 -10.72
CA GLU A 36 19.47 -18.64 -10.04
C GLU A 36 18.48 -19.78 -10.35
N ASP A 37 18.93 -21.03 -10.24
CA ASP A 37 18.02 -22.17 -10.19
C ASP A 37 17.57 -22.32 -8.74
N ASP A 38 16.38 -21.79 -8.46
CA ASP A 38 15.45 -22.26 -7.43
C ASP A 38 16.11 -22.81 -6.17
N ALA A 39 16.53 -21.94 -5.24
CA ALA A 39 16.82 -22.38 -3.88
C ALA A 39 15.52 -22.96 -3.27
N PRO A 40 15.33 -24.30 -3.24
CA PRO A 40 14.08 -24.89 -2.82
C PRO A 40 14.05 -24.73 -1.31
N GLY A 41 13.30 -23.73 -0.84
CA GLY A 41 13.26 -23.38 0.57
C GLY A 41 13.28 -21.88 0.86
N LEU A 42 13.67 -21.02 -0.10
CA LEU A 42 13.60 -19.57 0.12
C LEU A 42 12.15 -19.10 0.28
N ILE A 43 11.25 -19.57 -0.58
CA ILE A 43 9.81 -19.29 -0.50
C ILE A 43 9.21 -19.84 0.81
N ASN A 44 9.59 -21.06 1.22
CA ASN A 44 9.12 -21.63 2.49
C ASN A 44 9.62 -20.86 3.70
N ARG A 45 10.86 -20.35 3.67
CA ARG A 45 11.42 -19.52 4.76
C ARG A 45 10.74 -18.15 4.84
N ILE A 46 10.44 -17.53 3.70
CA ILE A 46 9.64 -16.30 3.65
C ILE A 46 8.25 -16.52 4.26
N GLY A 47 7.59 -17.63 3.93
CA GLY A 47 6.28 -17.98 4.51
C GLY A 47 6.32 -18.13 6.03
N VAL A 48 7.32 -18.86 6.55
CA VAL A 48 7.52 -19.05 8.00
C VAL A 48 7.86 -17.75 8.72
N ASP A 49 8.65 -16.87 8.10
CA ASP A 49 9.02 -15.58 8.70
C ASP A 49 7.88 -14.55 8.68
N GLN A 50 6.92 -14.68 7.75
CA GLN A 50 5.72 -13.83 7.65
C GLN A 50 4.52 -14.33 8.47
N GLU A 51 4.44 -15.63 8.76
CA GLU A 51 3.36 -16.22 9.57
C GLU A 51 3.08 -15.48 10.90
N PRO A 52 4.09 -15.07 11.70
CA PRO A 52 3.85 -14.35 12.95
C PRO A 52 3.35 -12.90 12.76
N GLN A 53 3.51 -12.35 11.55
CA GLN A 53 3.21 -10.96 11.20
C GLN A 53 1.79 -10.82 10.61
N VAL A 54 1.24 -11.90 10.04
CA VAL A 54 -0.15 -11.94 9.53
C VAL A 54 -1.06 -12.47 10.64
N ARG A 55 -1.36 -11.62 11.64
CA ARG A 55 -2.18 -12.00 12.82
C ARG A 55 -3.68 -11.82 12.64
N HIS A 56 -4.13 -11.34 11.49
CA HIS A 56 -5.55 -11.21 11.20
C HIS A 56 -5.97 -12.33 10.24
N ALA A 57 -7.19 -12.85 10.43
CA ALA A 57 -7.83 -13.64 9.39
C ALA A 57 -7.82 -12.82 8.09
N ALA A 58 -7.75 -13.51 6.94
CA ALA A 58 -7.89 -12.84 5.66
C ALA A 58 -9.20 -12.04 5.70
N ILE A 59 -9.10 -10.73 5.50
CA ILE A 59 -10.28 -9.88 5.38
C ILE A 59 -10.92 -10.28 4.06
N GLU A 60 -12.24 -10.52 4.07
CA GLU A 60 -12.98 -10.73 2.82
C GLU A 60 -12.81 -9.47 1.96
N VAL A 61 -11.98 -9.61 0.93
CA VAL A 61 -11.76 -8.52 -0.02
C VAL A 61 -13.03 -8.42 -0.86
N PRO A 62 -13.64 -7.23 -0.96
CA PRO A 62 -14.74 -7.01 -1.88
C PRO A 62 -14.38 -7.52 -3.27
N ASP A 63 -15.33 -8.20 -3.90
CA ASP A 63 -15.10 -8.72 -5.23
C ASP A 63 -14.79 -7.57 -6.21
N HIS A 64 -13.79 -7.76 -7.07
CA HIS A 64 -13.37 -6.81 -8.08
C HIS A 64 -14.37 -6.73 -9.25
N ARG A 65 -15.40 -7.58 -9.24
CA ARG A 65 -16.46 -7.61 -10.25
C ARG A 65 -17.25 -6.30 -10.24
N ASN A 66 -17.49 -5.78 -11.45
CA ASN A 66 -18.39 -4.65 -11.66
C ASN A 66 -19.77 -5.01 -11.07
N PRO A 67 -20.34 -4.17 -10.16
CA PRO A 67 -21.63 -4.46 -9.53
C PRO A 67 -22.81 -4.48 -10.51
N PHE A 68 -22.63 -4.05 -11.76
CA PHE A 68 -23.71 -3.95 -12.76
C PHE A 68 -23.65 -5.02 -13.87
N LEU A 69 -22.82 -6.07 -13.73
CA LEU A 69 -22.62 -7.08 -14.79
C LEU A 69 -23.92 -7.71 -15.33
N GLU A 70 -24.92 -7.88 -14.47
CA GLU A 70 -26.19 -8.53 -14.82
C GLU A 70 -27.31 -7.52 -15.13
N ASP A 71 -27.13 -6.23 -14.83
CA ASP A 71 -28.12 -5.16 -15.03
C ASP A 71 -27.51 -3.91 -15.68
N SER A 72 -27.42 -3.96 -17.01
CA SER A 72 -26.98 -2.82 -17.84
C SER A 72 -27.90 -1.59 -17.71
N ALA A 73 -29.18 -1.78 -17.34
CA ALA A 73 -30.07 -0.65 -17.10
C ALA A 73 -29.74 0.04 -15.77
N ALA A 74 -29.34 -0.70 -14.73
CA ALA A 74 -28.81 -0.12 -13.49
C ALA A 74 -27.50 0.63 -13.72
N GLU A 75 -26.58 0.08 -14.53
CA GLU A 75 -25.36 0.77 -14.91
C GLU A 75 -25.65 2.12 -15.58
N SER A 76 -26.58 2.12 -16.55
CA SER A 76 -27.00 3.34 -17.25
C SER A 76 -27.62 4.36 -16.31
N ARG A 77 -28.47 3.92 -15.37
CA ARG A 77 -29.05 4.79 -14.34
C ARG A 77 -27.97 5.37 -13.42
N PHE A 78 -27.01 4.56 -12.98
CA PHE A 78 -25.90 4.99 -12.13
C PHE A 78 -25.10 6.12 -12.79
N PHE A 79 -24.65 5.92 -14.04
CA PHE A 79 -23.89 6.95 -14.75
C PHE A 79 -24.73 8.20 -15.07
N SER A 80 -26.03 8.05 -15.32
CA SER A 80 -26.94 9.19 -15.51
C SER A 80 -27.04 10.03 -14.23
N VAL A 81 -27.30 9.40 -13.08
CA VAL A 81 -27.39 10.08 -11.77
C VAL A 81 -26.05 10.70 -11.40
N LEU A 82 -24.94 9.98 -11.55
CA LEU A 82 -23.60 10.51 -11.31
C LEU A 82 -23.32 11.75 -12.17
N SER A 83 -23.71 11.73 -13.45
CA SER A 83 -23.55 12.90 -14.33
C SER A 83 -24.34 14.11 -13.82
N GLU A 84 -25.55 13.91 -13.29
CA GLU A 84 -26.36 14.97 -12.72
C GLU A 84 -25.76 15.52 -11.41
N VAL A 85 -25.24 14.65 -10.55
CA VAL A 85 -24.55 15.03 -9.30
C VAL A 85 -23.31 15.88 -9.61
N VAL A 86 -22.47 15.44 -10.56
CA VAL A 86 -21.28 16.17 -11.00
C VAL A 86 -21.67 17.54 -11.58
N LYS A 87 -22.70 17.60 -12.43
CA LYS A 87 -23.17 18.87 -13.03
C LYS A 87 -23.72 19.86 -12.00
N GLN A 88 -24.25 19.35 -10.89
CA GLN A 88 -24.79 20.16 -9.79
C GLN A 88 -23.73 20.53 -8.76
N GLU A 89 -22.47 20.09 -8.94
CA GLU A 89 -21.36 20.34 -8.00
C GLU A 89 -21.72 19.93 -6.57
N ILE A 90 -22.41 18.78 -6.44
CA ILE A 90 -22.84 18.27 -5.13
C ILE A 90 -21.68 17.52 -4.50
N THR A 91 -21.20 18.00 -3.35
CA THR A 91 -20.20 17.30 -2.53
C THR A 91 -20.88 16.62 -1.34
N PRO A 92 -20.91 15.27 -1.30
CA PRO A 92 -21.47 14.53 -0.18
C PRO A 92 -20.71 14.79 1.13
N ALA A 93 -21.47 14.94 2.22
CA ALA A 93 -20.92 15.03 3.58
C ALA A 93 -20.50 13.66 4.11
N GLY A 94 -19.61 13.64 5.10
CA GLY A 94 -19.06 12.47 5.76
C GLY A 94 -17.76 11.93 5.14
N TYR A 95 -17.19 12.62 4.15
CA TYR A 95 -16.05 12.13 3.36
C TYR A 95 -14.78 13.01 3.46
N GLY A 96 -14.81 14.09 4.24
CA GLY A 96 -13.64 14.95 4.47
C GLY A 96 -13.32 15.88 3.31
N LEU A 97 -14.33 16.23 2.50
CA LEU A 97 -14.17 17.12 1.33
C LEU A 97 -14.87 18.48 1.49
N LEU A 98 -15.76 18.60 2.48
CA LEU A 98 -16.39 19.86 2.79
C LEU A 98 -15.47 20.72 3.64
N VAL A 99 -15.51 22.04 3.44
CA VAL A 99 -14.69 23.00 4.20
C VAL A 99 -14.98 22.88 5.70
N GLU A 100 -16.22 22.56 6.06
CA GLU A 100 -16.68 22.34 7.43
C GLU A 100 -16.10 21.08 8.08
N GLU A 101 -15.61 20.13 7.28
CA GLU A 101 -14.99 18.89 7.74
C GLU A 101 -13.48 19.01 7.89
N TRP A 102 -12.91 20.09 7.38
CA TRP A 102 -11.47 20.34 7.46
C TRP A 102 -11.09 20.92 8.81
N GLY A 103 -9.89 20.59 9.27
CA GLY A 103 -9.26 21.27 10.40
C GLY A 103 -8.77 22.67 10.02
N GLU A 104 -8.03 23.30 10.94
CA GLU A 104 -7.44 24.63 10.71
C GLU A 104 -6.53 24.69 9.47
N ASP A 105 -5.91 23.56 9.11
CA ASP A 105 -4.97 23.43 8.00
C ASP A 105 -5.64 23.30 6.62
N GLY A 106 -6.98 23.19 6.55
CA GLY A 106 -7.73 23.06 5.31
C GLY A 106 -7.52 21.72 4.60
N TYR A 107 -7.71 21.71 3.27
CA TYR A 107 -7.47 20.53 2.44
C TYR A 107 -5.97 20.23 2.33
N PRO A 108 -5.53 18.97 2.44
CA PRO A 108 -4.12 18.62 2.40
C PRO A 108 -3.51 18.82 1.00
N ASP A 109 -2.62 19.81 0.88
CA ASP A 109 -1.84 20.06 -0.35
C ASP A 109 -0.48 19.34 -0.37
N VAL A 110 -0.12 18.71 0.75
CA VAL A 110 1.17 18.04 0.92
C VAL A 110 1.02 16.82 1.80
N GLU A 111 1.60 15.71 1.36
CA GLU A 111 1.74 14.50 2.15
C GLU A 111 3.22 14.25 2.49
N ILE A 112 3.50 13.82 3.73
CA ILE A 112 4.85 13.47 4.16
C ILE A 112 4.92 11.95 4.34
N LEU A 113 5.59 11.29 3.42
CA LEU A 113 5.83 9.85 3.47
C LEU A 113 7.12 9.56 4.23
N GLN A 114 7.06 8.65 5.19
CA GLN A 114 8.25 8.16 5.87
C GLN A 114 8.87 7.00 5.08
N ALA A 115 10.17 7.06 4.85
CA ALA A 115 10.92 6.12 4.04
C ALA A 115 12.23 5.66 4.72
N GLY A 116 12.73 4.52 4.25
CA GLY A 116 13.99 3.91 4.67
C GLY A 116 13.85 2.91 5.83
N LYS A 117 14.95 2.19 6.11
CA LYS A 117 15.01 1.04 7.05
C LYS A 117 14.55 1.35 8.49
N GLN A 118 14.46 2.63 8.86
CA GLN A 118 13.99 3.09 10.18
C GLN A 118 12.98 4.25 10.09
N MET A 119 12.35 4.47 8.93
CA MET A 119 11.39 5.59 8.73
C MET A 119 11.97 6.98 9.04
N LYS A 120 13.30 7.12 9.01
CA LYS A 120 14.01 8.36 9.38
C LYS A 120 14.03 9.40 8.26
N THR A 121 13.70 9.00 7.04
CA THR A 121 13.70 9.89 5.88
C THR A 121 12.28 10.32 5.59
N ASN A 122 12.02 11.63 5.57
CA ASN A 122 10.74 12.19 5.17
C ASN A 122 10.79 12.61 3.71
N ILE A 123 9.90 12.06 2.90
CA ILE A 123 9.68 12.44 1.50
C ILE A 123 8.43 13.31 1.47
N ARG A 124 8.59 14.57 1.06
CA ARG A 124 7.48 15.50 0.87
C ARG A 124 6.90 15.30 -0.53
N VAL A 125 5.65 14.88 -0.61
CA VAL A 125 4.91 14.72 -1.85
C VAL A 125 3.94 15.89 -1.96
N SER A 126 4.02 16.64 -3.07
CA SER A 126 3.02 17.66 -3.38
C SER A 126 1.75 16.99 -3.86
N LEU A 127 0.65 17.19 -3.14
CA LEU A 127 -0.68 16.85 -3.60
C LEU A 127 -1.17 18.07 -4.40
N ALA A 128 -0.92 18.07 -5.70
CA ALA A 128 -1.41 19.12 -6.59
C ALA A 128 -2.94 19.30 -6.41
N HIS A 129 -3.34 20.30 -5.62
CA HIS A 129 -4.71 20.59 -5.24
C HIS A 129 -5.71 20.48 -6.41
N PRO A 130 -5.49 21.15 -7.57
CA PRO A 130 -6.46 21.08 -8.66
C PRO A 130 -6.65 19.69 -9.24
N ILE A 131 -5.69 18.77 -9.08
CA ILE A 131 -5.80 17.40 -9.60
C ILE A 131 -6.41 16.48 -8.55
N TRP A 132 -5.93 16.54 -7.32
CA TRP A 132 -6.34 15.60 -6.28
C TRP A 132 -7.69 15.94 -5.66
N ALA A 133 -8.01 17.22 -5.45
CA ALA A 133 -9.31 17.62 -4.90
C ALA A 133 -10.44 17.24 -5.87
N GLN A 134 -10.28 17.55 -7.17
CA GLN A 134 -11.27 17.19 -8.20
C GLN A 134 -11.47 15.67 -8.31
N ARG A 135 -10.40 14.89 -8.22
CA ARG A 135 -10.48 13.42 -8.25
C ARG A 135 -11.16 12.86 -7.00
N ALA A 136 -10.84 13.43 -5.84
CA ALA A 136 -11.46 13.02 -4.58
C ALA A 136 -12.96 13.33 -4.59
N GLU A 137 -13.35 14.51 -5.07
CA GLU A 137 -14.75 14.89 -5.24
C GLU A 137 -15.51 13.92 -6.13
N LEU A 138 -14.99 13.63 -7.33
CA LEU A 138 -15.62 12.68 -8.24
C LEU A 138 -15.71 11.27 -7.63
N TRP A 139 -14.67 10.84 -6.91
CA TRP A 139 -14.66 9.55 -6.23
C TRP A 139 -15.74 9.47 -5.15
N VAL A 140 -15.87 10.50 -4.31
CA VAL A 140 -16.90 10.56 -3.26
C VAL A 140 -18.30 10.64 -3.86
N GLN A 141 -18.51 11.44 -4.91
CA GLN A 141 -19.78 11.50 -5.64
C GLN A 141 -20.16 10.12 -6.18
N GLY A 142 -19.23 9.42 -6.83
CA GLY A 142 -19.43 8.06 -7.32
C GLY A 142 -19.76 7.08 -6.19
N LEU A 143 -19.01 7.11 -5.10
CA LEU A 143 -19.21 6.24 -3.94
C LEU A 143 -20.55 6.50 -3.25
N SER A 144 -20.93 7.76 -3.09
CA SER A 144 -22.23 8.15 -2.52
C SER A 144 -23.37 7.69 -3.42
N VAL A 145 -23.30 7.89 -4.74
CA VAL A 145 -24.34 7.38 -5.64
C VAL A 145 -24.41 5.85 -5.55
N LEU A 146 -23.26 5.17 -5.57
CA LEU A 146 -23.21 3.70 -5.52
C LEU A 146 -23.77 3.15 -4.20
N SER A 147 -23.52 3.81 -3.06
CA SER A 147 -24.06 3.37 -1.78
C SER A 147 -25.59 3.44 -1.79
N HIS A 148 -26.19 4.48 -2.36
CA HIS A 148 -27.65 4.60 -2.47
C HIS A 148 -28.28 3.58 -3.42
N PHE A 149 -27.55 3.10 -4.43
CA PHE A 149 -28.01 2.03 -5.33
C PHE A 149 -28.05 0.65 -4.66
N ASN A 150 -27.16 0.38 -3.71
CA ASN A 150 -27.07 -0.93 -3.04
C ASN A 150 -28.11 -1.11 -1.91
N TYR A 151 -28.81 -0.05 -1.49
CA TYR A 151 -29.81 -0.09 -0.42
C TYR A 151 -31.27 0.01 -0.89
N THR A 152 -31.51 -0.04 -2.21
CA THR A 152 -32.85 -0.10 -2.82
C THR A 152 -33.08 -1.44 -3.49
#